data_AF-A0A7X2JGI2-F1
#
_entry.id   AF-A0A7X2JGI2-F1
#
_cell.length_a   1.000
_cell.length_b   1.000
_cell.length_c   1.000
_cell.angle_alpha   90.00
_cell.angle_beta   90.00
_cell.angle_gamma   90.00
#
_symmetry.space_group_name_H-M   'P 1'
#
loop_
_entity.id
_entity.type
_entity.pdbx_description
1 polymer ?
#
loop_
_entity_poly.entity_id
_entity_poly.type
_entity_poly.pdbx_seq_one_letter_code
_entity_poly.pdbx_strand_id
1 'polypeptide(L)'
;MDHGVDISLNMVVTKQNLDYVFETAKYAKEEFGAKYFSTTKASFPNNAGDEFKKQLLSCKEFNQMLNSLLRVKKELGMRVDKRYFG
;
A
#
# COMPACT_ATOMS: atom_id res chain seq x y z
N MET A 1 -10.64 -19.52 -6.05
CA MET A 1 -10.22 -19.11 -4.70
C MET A 1 -10.68 -20.21 -3.75
N ASP A 2 -9.90 -21.29 -3.68
CA ASP A 2 -10.49 -22.63 -3.54
C ASP A 2 -10.27 -23.29 -2.17
N HIS A 3 -9.79 -22.54 -1.16
CA HIS A 3 -9.44 -23.10 0.15
C HIS A 3 -10.05 -22.37 1.37
N GLY A 4 -10.94 -21.38 1.17
CA GLY A 4 -11.63 -20.68 2.28
C GLY A 4 -10.73 -19.81 3.17
N VAL A 5 -9.53 -19.47 2.72
CA VAL A 5 -8.57 -18.63 3.47
C VAL A 5 -8.79 -17.16 3.13
N ASP A 6 -9.00 -16.33 4.17
CA ASP A 6 -9.07 -14.87 4.00
C ASP A 6 -7.67 -14.30 3.75
N ILE A 7 -7.49 -13.65 2.59
CA ILE A 7 -6.24 -13.03 2.18
C ILE A 7 -6.24 -11.55 2.55
N SER A 8 -5.11 -11.11 3.12
CA SER A 8 -4.84 -9.70 3.42
C SER A 8 -3.53 -9.28 2.76
N LEU A 9 -3.49 -8.07 2.19
CA LEU A 9 -2.28 -7.55 1.53
C LEU A 9 -1.73 -6.34 2.27
N ASN A 10 -0.40 -6.27 2.31
CA ASN A 10 0.33 -5.09 2.74
C ASN A 10 1.30 -4.66 1.64
N MET A 11 1.08 -3.47 1.08
CA MET A 11 1.97 -2.87 0.10
C MET A 11 2.97 -1.95 0.80
N VAL A 12 4.27 -2.19 0.62
CA VAL A 12 5.31 -1.24 1.06
C VAL A 12 5.47 -0.19 -0.02
N VAL A 13 5.27 1.09 0.35
CA VAL A 13 5.18 2.20 -0.60
C VAL A 13 6.44 3.07 -0.55
N THR A 14 7.03 3.26 -1.72
CA THR A 14 8.12 4.18 -2.04
C THR A 14 7.64 5.15 -3.13
N LYS A 15 8.47 6.12 -3.52
CA LYS A 15 8.11 7.04 -4.62
C LYS A 15 7.84 6.30 -5.93
N GLN A 16 8.53 5.19 -6.18
CA GLN A 16 8.40 4.41 -7.42
C GLN A 16 7.03 3.80 -7.61
N ASN A 17 6.35 3.41 -6.53
CA ASN A 17 5.11 2.64 -6.61
C ASN A 17 3.89 3.38 -6.02
N LEU A 18 4.05 4.65 -5.64
CA LEU A 18 3.00 5.47 -5.03
C LEU A 18 1.73 5.55 -5.89
N ASP A 19 1.89 5.78 -7.18
CA ASP A 19 0.77 5.94 -8.11
C ASP A 19 0.00 4.63 -8.36
N TYR A 20 0.58 3.49 -7.97
CA TYR A 20 -0.01 2.16 -8.19
C TYR A 20 -0.80 1.64 -6.99
N VAL A 21 -0.89 2.39 -5.88
CA VAL A 21 -1.59 1.92 -4.66
C VAL A 21 -3.04 1.52 -4.94
N PHE A 22 -3.77 2.30 -5.73
CA PHE A 22 -5.17 2.00 -6.04
C PHE A 22 -5.31 0.79 -6.97
N GLU A 23 -4.54 0.75 -8.07
CA GLU A 23 -4.61 -0.36 -9.03
C GLU A 23 -4.14 -1.68 -8.40
N THR A 24 -3.14 -1.63 -7.50
CA THR A 24 -2.70 -2.81 -6.75
C THR A 24 -3.81 -3.34 -5.83
N ALA A 25 -4.54 -2.46 -5.15
CA ALA A 25 -5.68 -2.86 -4.33
C ALA A 25 -6.84 -3.44 -5.16
N LYS A 26 -7.09 -2.84 -6.33
CA LYS A 26 -8.09 -3.33 -7.28
C LYS A 26 -7.75 -4.73 -7.77
N TYR A 27 -6.53 -4.93 -8.26
CA TYR A 27 -6.01 -6.24 -8.64
C TYR A 27 -6.14 -7.25 -7.51
N ALA A 28 -5.77 -6.86 -6.28
CA ALA A 28 -5.88 -7.74 -5.13
C ALA A 28 -7.32 -8.17 -4.81
N LYS A 29 -8.28 -7.28 -5.02
CA LYS A 29 -9.70 -7.59 -4.86
C LYS A 29 -10.20 -8.51 -5.99
N GLU A 30 -9.85 -8.22 -7.23
CA GLU A 30 -10.37 -8.93 -8.42
C GLU A 30 -9.78 -10.35 -8.52
N GLU A 31 -8.46 -10.48 -8.32
CA GLU A 31 -7.76 -11.77 -8.48
C GLU A 31 -7.76 -12.61 -7.21
N PHE A 32 -7.64 -11.96 -6.04
CA PHE A 32 -7.49 -12.65 -4.74
C PHE A 32 -8.66 -12.43 -3.80
N GLY A 33 -9.72 -11.70 -4.20
CA GLY A 33 -10.93 -11.56 -3.39
C GLY A 33 -10.64 -10.89 -2.05
N ALA A 34 -9.55 -10.13 -1.99
CA ALA A 34 -9.06 -9.55 -0.76
C ALA A 34 -10.11 -8.63 -0.17
N LYS A 35 -10.42 -8.84 1.12
CA LYS A 35 -11.33 -7.98 1.88
C LYS A 35 -10.60 -6.85 2.59
N TYR A 36 -9.28 -7.00 2.77
CA TYR A 36 -8.43 -6.08 3.51
C TYR A 36 -7.17 -5.73 2.71
N PHE A 37 -6.88 -4.44 2.63
CA PHE A 37 -5.70 -3.89 1.97
C PHE A 37 -5.01 -2.86 2.87
N SER A 38 -3.72 -3.00 3.08
CA SER A 38 -2.95 -2.06 3.89
C SER A 38 -1.74 -1.53 3.13
N THR A 39 -1.30 -0.33 3.50
CA THR A 39 -0.03 0.21 3.00
C THR A 39 0.90 0.55 4.16
N THR A 40 2.19 0.33 3.95
CA THR A 40 3.25 0.74 4.88
C THR A 40 4.17 1.70 4.14
N LYS A 41 4.44 2.89 4.70
CA LYS A 41 5.48 3.78 4.13
C LYS A 41 6.84 3.14 4.32
N ALA A 42 7.66 3.06 3.28
CA ALA A 42 9.03 2.61 3.42
C ALA A 42 9.82 3.48 4.41
N SER A 43 10.60 2.83 5.27
CA SER A 43 11.68 3.43 6.06
C SER A 43 13.01 3.22 5.33
N PHE A 44 14.06 3.94 5.76
CA PHE A 44 15.39 3.74 5.20
C PHE A 44 15.92 2.36 5.62
N PRO A 45 16.23 1.44 4.67
CA PRO A 45 16.74 0.12 5.01
C PRO A 45 18.17 0.19 5.55
N ASN A 46 18.49 -0.63 6.54
CA ASN A 46 19.85 -0.68 7.13
C ASN A 46 20.93 -1.13 6.14
N ASN A 47 20.55 -1.80 5.06
CA ASN A 47 21.44 -2.35 4.04
C ASN A 47 21.41 -1.57 2.71
N ALA A 48 20.80 -0.39 2.67
CA ALA A 48 20.71 0.44 1.46
C ALA A 48 21.75 1.56 1.46
N GLY A 49 22.20 1.95 0.26
CA GLY A 49 23.01 3.15 0.09
C GLY A 49 22.17 4.43 0.18
N ASP A 50 22.85 5.57 0.28
CA ASP A 50 22.23 6.88 0.43
C ASP A 50 21.32 7.26 -0.75
N GLU A 51 21.53 6.69 -1.93
CA GLU A 51 20.66 6.87 -3.09
C GLU A 51 19.21 6.44 -2.82
N PHE A 52 18.99 5.50 -1.90
CA PHE A 52 17.64 5.05 -1.52
C PHE A 52 16.84 6.16 -0.83
N LYS A 53 17.49 7.17 -0.22
CA LYS A 53 16.78 8.30 0.40
C LYS A 53 15.86 9.01 -0.60
N LYS A 54 16.21 9.01 -1.89
CA LYS A 54 15.37 9.57 -2.97
C LYS A 54 14.05 8.82 -3.16
N GLN A 55 13.94 7.58 -2.69
CA GLN A 55 12.74 6.74 -2.78
C GLN A 55 11.81 6.85 -1.58
N LEU A 56 12.26 7.50 -0.50
CA LEU A 56 11.41 7.74 0.67
C LEU A 56 10.35 8.78 0.35
N LEU A 57 9.12 8.53 0.78
CA LEU A 57 8.03 9.49 0.62
C LEU A 57 8.27 10.74 1.49
N SER A 58 8.09 11.90 0.90
CA SER A 58 7.86 13.17 1.60
C SER A 58 6.48 13.16 2.28
N CYS A 59 6.21 14.16 3.13
CA CYS A 59 4.89 14.33 3.76
C CYS A 59 3.77 14.48 2.72
N LYS A 60 4.02 15.20 1.61
CA LYS A 60 3.05 15.37 0.53
C LYS A 60 2.72 14.03 -0.15
N GLU A 61 3.75 13.24 -0.47
CA GLU A 61 3.59 11.93 -1.10
C GLU A 61 2.95 10.91 -0.14
N PHE A 62 3.25 11.00 1.16
CA PHE A 62 2.56 10.21 2.17
C PHE A 62 1.06 10.55 2.23
N ASN A 63 0.69 11.83 2.15
CA ASN A 63 -0.73 12.21 2.06
C ASN A 63 -1.39 11.72 0.77
N GLN A 64 -0.68 11.68 -0.35
CA GLN A 64 -1.18 11.07 -1.59
C GLN A 64 -1.47 9.57 -1.38
N MET A 65 -0.58 8.84 -0.71
CA MET A 65 -0.80 7.44 -0.35
C MET A 65 -2.06 7.24 0.50
N LEU A 66 -2.26 8.11 1.50
CA LEU A 66 -3.46 8.07 2.36
C LEU A 66 -4.74 8.36 1.56
N ASN A 67 -4.71 9.32 0.63
CA ASN A 67 -5.83 9.60 -0.25
C ASN A 67 -6.16 8.41 -1.15
N SER A 68 -5.15 7.72 -1.68
CA SER A 68 -5.34 6.48 -2.43
C SER A 68 -6.00 5.39 -1.58
N LEU A 69 -5.60 5.20 -0.31
CA LEU A 69 -6.28 4.28 0.61
C LEU A 69 -7.75 4.66 0.85
N LEU A 70 -8.03 5.94 1.07
CA LEU A 70 -9.42 6.42 1.24
C LEU A 70 -10.25 6.14 -0.03
N ARG A 71 -9.64 6.31 -1.21
CA ARG A 71 -10.25 5.96 -2.49
C ARG A 71 -10.54 4.47 -2.60
N VAL A 72 -9.59 3.60 -2.21
CA VAL A 72 -9.78 2.14 -2.15
C VAL A 72 -10.97 1.77 -1.26
N LYS A 73 -11.06 2.36 -0.06
CA LYS A 73 -12.19 2.13 0.85
C LYS A 73 -13.53 2.53 0.20
N LYS A 74 -13.57 3.71 -0.43
CA LYS A 74 -14.80 4.27 -1.00
C LYS A 74 -15.25 3.54 -2.26
N GLU A 75 -14.34 3.29 -3.20
CA GLU A 75 -14.66 2.76 -4.53
C GLU A 75 -14.65 1.22 -4.57
N LEU A 76 -13.75 0.59 -3.82
CA LEU A 76 -13.62 -0.88 -3.81
C LEU A 76 -14.30 -1.52 -2.60
N GLY A 77 -14.80 -0.75 -1.62
CA GLY A 77 -15.48 -1.29 -0.44
C GLY A 77 -14.58 -2.16 0.44
N MET A 78 -13.25 -2.05 0.31
CA MET A 78 -12.29 -2.83 1.09
C MET A 78 -12.07 -2.18 2.45
N ARG A 79 -11.73 -3.01 3.45
CA ARG A 79 -11.16 -2.50 4.70
C ARG A 79 -9.73 -2.04 4.44
N VAL A 80 -9.42 -0.82 4.84
CA VAL A 80 -8.09 -0.23 4.61
C VAL A 80 -7.42 0.17 5.90
N ASP A 81 -6.09 0.12 5.89
CA ASP A 81 -5.27 0.58 7.00
C ASP A 81 -3.92 1.12 6.53
N LYS A 82 -3.35 2.05 7.30
CA LYS A 82 -1.94 2.42 7.18
C LYS A 82 -1.18 1.72 8.32
N ARG A 83 -0.20 0.88 7.99
CA ARG A 83 0.69 0.32 9.01
C ARG A 83 1.85 1.27 9.24
N TYR A 84 2.06 1.63 10.50
CA TYR A 84 3.21 2.40 10.95
C TYR A 84 4.23 1.44 11.56
N PHE A 85 5.45 1.43 11.02
CA PHE A 85 6.63 0.89 11.69
C PHE A 85 7.53 2.08 12.00
N GLY A 86 7.66 2.40 13.28
CA GLY A 86 8.60 3.39 13.79
C GLY A 86 9.26 2.86 15.03
#